data_AF-A0A1G3FPN9-F1
#
_entry.id   AF-A0A1G3FPN9-F1
#
_cell.length_a   1.000
_cell.length_b   1.000
_cell.length_c   1.000
_cell.angle_alpha   90.00
_cell.angle_beta   90.00
_cell.angle_gamma   90.00
#
_symmetry.space_group_name_H-M   'P 1'
#
loop_
_entity.id
_entity.type
_entity.pdbx_description
1 polymer ?
#
loop_
_entity_poly.entity_id
_entity_poly.type
_entity_poly.pdbx_seq_one_letter_code
_entity_poly.pdbx_strand_id
1 'polypeptide(L)'
;MMRTASLLLTLLLLVLAPLGARAECRYDSGSSTAVTFALPMTISIAANTPDGTVLATSVQANPASPPTITCGSYRRNGKWQESAETLTYGVVNIRGGYLADNLTYATGIPGISYRITHPSAYLTAYPLNNTSIDHTTFSVTSGLELIKTSSIASGSVLAAGKLGDWRWDDSSGNTLIPETFVLGNSVTFTTPSCTIVTNPIDVTLPKVLNTAFSGVGATSGKTPFQIQLSCPPGTAVTKITMHTASPDSHAGVVAPAGAGYAAGVGVQILDGNSSAVTFETQAVVSPAATATIPYYAQYFQTAPAVTSGPVKATVTFDVFYQ
;
A
#
# COMPACT_ATOMS: atom_id res chain seq x y z
N MET A 1 8.06 -84.46 -1.74
CA MET A 1 6.91 -83.91 -0.97
C MET A 1 7.26 -82.72 -0.07
N MET A 2 8.53 -82.40 0.24
CA MET A 2 8.89 -81.23 1.07
C MET A 2 8.90 -79.86 0.35
N ARG A 3 8.99 -79.82 -0.99
CA ARG A 3 9.05 -78.55 -1.75
C ARG A 3 7.70 -77.86 -1.94
N THR A 4 6.60 -78.60 -1.93
CA THR A 4 5.24 -78.05 -2.10
C THR A 4 4.71 -77.40 -0.83
N ALA A 5 5.12 -77.89 0.35
CA ALA A 5 4.73 -77.34 1.64
C ALA A 5 5.31 -75.93 1.90
N SER A 6 6.56 -75.67 1.51
CA SER A 6 7.15 -74.33 1.62
C SER A 6 6.50 -73.30 0.69
N LEU A 7 6.08 -73.72 -0.51
CA LEU A 7 5.41 -72.82 -1.47
C LEU A 7 4.01 -72.40 -0.97
N LEU A 8 3.27 -73.34 -0.37
CA LEU A 8 1.97 -73.08 0.26
C LEU A 8 2.09 -72.20 1.50
N LEU A 9 3.16 -72.35 2.29
CA LEU A 9 3.40 -71.50 3.46
C LEU A 9 3.76 -70.06 3.08
N THR A 10 4.55 -69.85 2.01
CA THR A 10 4.85 -68.51 1.47
C THR A 10 3.65 -67.84 0.82
N LEU A 11 2.76 -68.61 0.17
CA LEU A 11 1.52 -68.07 -0.40
C LEU A 11 0.52 -67.65 0.69
N LEU A 12 0.48 -68.39 1.81
CA LEU A 12 -0.37 -68.07 2.95
C LEU A 12 0.11 -66.82 3.71
N LEU A 13 1.42 -66.59 3.76
CA LEU A 13 2.03 -65.38 4.35
C LEU A 13 1.79 -64.11 3.50
N LEU A 14 1.61 -64.21 2.18
CA LEU A 14 1.20 -63.07 1.34
C LEU A 14 -0.28 -62.69 1.53
N VAL A 15 -1.14 -63.61 1.97
CA VAL A 15 -2.57 -63.36 2.22
C VAL A 15 -2.80 -62.73 3.61
N LEU A 16 -1.82 -62.81 4.52
CA LEU A 16 -1.85 -62.16 5.83
C LEU A 16 -1.12 -60.82 5.89
N ALA A 17 -0.59 -60.31 4.77
CA ALA A 17 -0.17 -58.91 4.72
C ALA A 17 -1.43 -58.05 4.90
N PRO A 18 -1.57 -57.27 5.98
CA PRO A 18 -2.65 -56.31 6.05
C PRO A 18 -2.47 -55.39 4.84
N LEU A 19 -3.41 -55.45 3.89
CA LEU A 19 -3.62 -54.36 2.95
C LEU A 19 -3.88 -53.15 3.85
N GLY A 20 -2.83 -52.36 4.11
CA GLY A 20 -2.95 -51.11 4.82
C GLY A 20 -3.87 -50.24 3.99
N ALA A 21 -5.17 -50.25 4.32
CA ALA A 21 -6.12 -49.32 3.80
C ALA A 21 -5.65 -47.95 4.26
N ARG A 22 -4.95 -47.23 3.37
CA ARG A 22 -4.66 -45.83 3.60
C ARG A 22 -5.97 -45.09 3.40
N ALA A 23 -6.49 -44.63 4.52
CA ALA A 23 -7.48 -43.57 4.57
C ALA A 23 -6.83 -42.36 3.87
N GLU A 24 -7.37 -41.98 2.71
CA GLU A 24 -6.95 -40.84 1.90
C GLU A 24 -8.20 -40.02 1.57
N CYS A 25 -8.06 -38.70 1.60
CA CYS A 25 -9.13 -37.78 1.23
C CYS A 25 -9.25 -37.65 -0.30
N ARG A 26 -10.48 -37.63 -0.83
CA ARG A 26 -10.71 -37.47 -2.27
C ARG A 26 -11.90 -36.58 -2.57
N TYR A 27 -11.90 -36.01 -3.77
CA TYR A 27 -13.10 -35.41 -4.35
C TYR A 27 -14.13 -36.51 -4.61
N ASP A 28 -15.27 -36.41 -3.96
CA ASP A 28 -16.44 -37.25 -4.22
C ASP A 28 -17.26 -36.70 -5.40
N SER A 29 -17.33 -35.37 -5.50
CA SER A 29 -17.86 -34.68 -6.67
C SER A 29 -17.15 -33.35 -6.90
N GLY A 30 -17.14 -32.91 -8.17
CA GLY A 30 -16.45 -31.70 -8.59
C GLY A 30 -14.94 -31.87 -8.66
N SER A 31 -14.24 -30.74 -8.65
CA SER A 31 -12.78 -30.64 -8.62
C SER A 31 -12.40 -29.27 -8.05
N SER A 32 -11.12 -28.91 -8.06
CA SER A 32 -10.70 -27.55 -7.68
C SER A 32 -11.52 -26.50 -8.43
N THR A 33 -12.14 -25.58 -7.70
CA THR A 33 -13.00 -24.54 -8.27
C THR A 33 -12.40 -23.16 -8.07
N ALA A 34 -12.60 -22.28 -9.05
CA ALA A 34 -12.21 -20.89 -8.92
C ALA A 34 -13.21 -20.12 -8.05
N VAL A 35 -12.68 -19.22 -7.21
CA VAL A 35 -13.40 -18.11 -6.59
C VAL A 35 -12.85 -16.83 -7.19
N THR A 36 -13.65 -16.16 -8.02
CA THR A 36 -13.21 -15.01 -8.81
C THR A 36 -13.69 -13.71 -8.20
N PHE A 37 -12.73 -12.87 -7.77
CA PHE A 37 -12.99 -11.54 -7.23
C PHE A 37 -12.97 -10.48 -8.31
N ALA A 38 -13.83 -9.47 -8.19
CA ALA A 38 -13.79 -8.26 -9.00
C ALA A 38 -13.56 -7.04 -8.10
N LEU A 39 -12.68 -6.15 -8.55
CA LEU A 39 -12.35 -4.89 -7.89
C LEU A 39 -12.42 -3.75 -8.91
N PRO A 40 -12.52 -2.48 -8.49
CA PRO A 40 -12.41 -1.35 -9.41
C PRO A 40 -11.12 -1.42 -10.24
N MET A 41 -11.19 -1.06 -11.52
CA MET A 41 -10.02 -1.09 -12.43
C MET A 41 -8.92 -0.09 -12.01
N THR A 42 -9.30 0.96 -11.29
CA THR A 42 -8.37 1.98 -10.77
C THR A 42 -8.69 2.25 -9.30
N ILE A 43 -7.65 2.30 -8.48
CA ILE A 43 -7.73 2.72 -7.07
C ILE A 43 -6.83 3.94 -6.88
N SER A 44 -7.44 5.07 -6.52
CA SER A 44 -6.70 6.28 -6.15
C SER A 44 -6.36 6.26 -4.67
N ILE A 45 -5.08 6.44 -4.34
CA ILE A 45 -4.57 6.40 -2.97
C ILE A 45 -4.16 7.81 -2.56
N ALA A 46 -4.86 8.37 -1.58
CA ALA A 46 -4.55 9.70 -1.07
C ALA A 46 -3.11 9.76 -0.54
N ALA A 47 -2.48 10.92 -0.72
CA ALA A 47 -1.18 11.18 -0.15
C ALA A 47 -1.22 11.01 1.38
N ASN A 48 -0.21 10.33 1.93
CA ASN A 48 -0.10 9.99 3.36
C ASN A 48 -1.11 8.95 3.89
N THR A 49 -1.78 8.18 3.02
CA THR A 49 -2.59 7.04 3.50
C THR A 49 -1.71 6.13 4.38
N PRO A 50 -2.07 5.86 5.65
CA PRO A 50 -1.22 5.10 6.56
C PRO A 50 -1.17 3.62 6.19
N ASP A 51 -0.07 2.95 6.55
CA ASP A 51 0.03 1.49 6.42
C ASP A 51 -1.02 0.81 7.31
N GLY A 52 -1.57 -0.31 6.85
CA GLY A 52 -2.72 -1.00 7.43
C GLY A 52 -4.08 -0.56 6.90
N THR A 53 -4.14 0.51 6.08
CA THR A 53 -5.40 0.96 5.46
C THR A 53 -5.91 -0.05 4.42
N VAL A 54 -7.19 -0.41 4.50
CA VAL A 54 -7.89 -1.16 3.44
C VAL A 54 -8.15 -0.22 2.27
N LEU A 55 -7.57 -0.55 1.11
CA LEU A 55 -7.65 0.21 -0.13
C LEU A 55 -8.89 -0.12 -0.95
N ALA A 56 -9.32 -1.39 -0.92
CA ALA A 56 -10.55 -1.84 -1.54
C ALA A 56 -10.99 -3.19 -0.97
N THR A 57 -12.29 -3.44 -1.04
CA THR A 57 -12.93 -4.71 -0.64
C THR A 57 -13.81 -5.18 -1.79
N SER A 58 -13.68 -6.44 -2.19
CA SER A 58 -14.57 -7.05 -3.18
C SER A 58 -15.91 -7.40 -2.55
N VAL A 59 -16.94 -7.58 -3.37
CA VAL A 59 -18.10 -8.36 -2.94
C VAL A 59 -17.69 -9.81 -2.64
N GLN A 60 -18.48 -10.49 -1.81
CA GLN A 60 -18.35 -11.92 -1.58
C GLN A 60 -18.65 -12.68 -2.88
N ALA A 61 -17.77 -13.60 -3.25
CA ALA A 61 -17.87 -14.42 -4.45
C ALA A 61 -18.10 -15.89 -4.05
N ASN A 62 -19.03 -16.54 -4.75
CA ASN A 62 -19.27 -17.97 -4.58
C ASN A 62 -18.18 -18.78 -5.32
N PRO A 63 -17.82 -19.97 -4.81
CA PRO A 63 -17.08 -20.95 -5.60
C PRO A 63 -17.90 -21.35 -6.84
N ALA A 64 -17.29 -21.30 -8.03
CA ALA A 64 -18.00 -21.52 -9.30
C ALA A 64 -18.67 -22.92 -9.42
N SER A 65 -18.05 -23.94 -8.85
CA SER A 65 -18.57 -25.31 -8.78
C SER A 65 -18.07 -25.97 -7.48
N PRO A 66 -18.77 -25.77 -6.36
CA PRO A 66 -18.36 -26.26 -5.04
C PRO A 66 -18.01 -27.75 -5.02
N PRO A 67 -16.76 -28.15 -4.71
CA PRO A 67 -16.40 -29.55 -4.60
C PRO A 67 -16.91 -30.14 -3.29
N THR A 68 -17.17 -31.44 -3.31
CA THR A 68 -17.40 -32.25 -2.11
C THR A 68 -16.22 -33.18 -1.90
N ILE A 69 -15.68 -33.19 -0.67
CA ILE A 69 -14.54 -34.03 -0.28
C ILE A 69 -15.01 -35.03 0.77
N THR A 70 -14.59 -36.27 0.60
CA THR A 70 -14.79 -37.35 1.58
C THR A 70 -13.43 -37.93 1.98
N CYS A 71 -13.27 -38.21 3.26
CA CYS A 71 -12.04 -38.71 3.88
C CYS A 71 -12.28 -40.04 4.59
N GLY A 72 -11.21 -40.81 4.71
CA GLY A 72 -11.14 -42.03 5.50
C GLY A 72 -12.11 -43.11 5.08
N SER A 73 -11.90 -43.72 3.92
CA SER A 73 -12.67 -44.91 3.53
C SER A 73 -11.96 -46.19 3.97
N TYR A 74 -12.61 -46.97 4.84
CA TYR A 74 -12.17 -48.33 5.17
C TYR A 74 -13.31 -49.34 5.04
N ARG A 75 -12.96 -50.61 4.81
CA ARG A 75 -13.95 -51.70 4.80
C ARG A 75 -14.05 -52.35 6.17
N ARG A 76 -15.27 -52.41 6.71
CA ARG A 76 -15.61 -53.18 7.90
C ARG A 76 -16.83 -54.06 7.62
N ASN A 77 -16.70 -55.37 7.84
CA ASN A 77 -17.77 -56.35 7.63
C ASN A 77 -18.39 -56.29 6.21
N GLY A 78 -17.57 -56.10 5.18
CA GLY A 78 -18.04 -56.03 3.78
C GLY A 78 -18.76 -54.73 3.39
N LYS A 79 -18.89 -53.77 4.31
CA LYS A 79 -19.44 -52.43 4.05
C LYS A 79 -18.32 -51.39 4.06
N TRP A 80 -18.44 -50.37 3.22
CA TRP A 80 -17.59 -49.17 3.31
C TRP A 80 -18.04 -48.35 4.53
N GLN A 81 -17.08 -47.91 5.31
CA GLN A 81 -17.26 -46.97 6.39
C GLN A 81 -16.36 -45.78 6.16
N GLU A 82 -16.90 -44.60 6.47
CA GLU A 82 -16.17 -43.35 6.47
C GLU A 82 -15.70 -43.06 7.91
N SER A 83 -14.50 -42.52 8.04
CA SER A 83 -13.94 -42.05 9.29
C SER A 83 -13.28 -40.71 9.07
N ALA A 84 -13.48 -39.80 10.02
CA ALA A 84 -12.83 -38.49 9.92
C ALA A 84 -11.31 -38.62 9.89
N GLU A 85 -10.67 -37.87 9.01
CA GLU A 85 -9.21 -37.70 8.95
C GLU A 85 -8.84 -36.28 9.34
N THR A 86 -7.69 -36.11 9.98
CA THR A 86 -7.14 -34.78 10.25
C THR A 86 -6.38 -34.28 9.02
N LEU A 87 -6.79 -33.12 8.51
CA LEU A 87 -6.09 -32.40 7.45
C LEU A 87 -5.44 -31.15 7.99
N THR A 88 -4.28 -30.85 7.44
CA THR A 88 -3.59 -29.57 7.59
C THR A 88 -3.96 -28.67 6.43
N TYR A 89 -4.39 -27.43 6.71
CA TYR A 89 -4.89 -26.56 5.65
C TYR A 89 -4.55 -25.08 5.86
N GLY A 90 -4.68 -24.30 4.78
CA GLY A 90 -4.50 -22.86 4.76
C GLY A 90 -4.27 -22.34 3.34
N VAL A 91 -4.05 -21.03 3.20
CA VAL A 91 -3.79 -20.42 1.89
C VAL A 91 -2.31 -20.55 1.52
N VAL A 92 -2.04 -21.05 0.32
CA VAL A 92 -0.73 -20.97 -0.33
C VAL A 92 -0.78 -19.82 -1.32
N ASN A 93 -0.07 -18.72 -1.01
CA ASN A 93 0.04 -17.58 -1.90
C ASN A 93 1.01 -17.91 -3.06
N ILE A 94 0.61 -17.63 -4.31
CA ILE A 94 1.46 -17.82 -5.48
C ILE A 94 2.14 -16.53 -5.96
N ARG A 95 1.76 -15.38 -5.40
CA ARG A 95 2.29 -14.05 -5.75
C ARG A 95 3.45 -13.61 -4.85
N GLY A 96 3.79 -14.39 -3.83
CA GLY A 96 4.86 -14.10 -2.89
C GLY A 96 4.66 -14.82 -1.56
N GLY A 97 5.20 -14.25 -0.48
CA GLY A 97 5.01 -14.75 0.87
C GLY A 97 3.73 -14.21 1.55
N TYR A 98 3.68 -14.37 2.87
CA TYR A 98 2.70 -13.75 3.76
C TYR A 98 3.43 -13.01 4.89
N LEU A 99 2.75 -12.07 5.53
CA LEU A 99 3.29 -11.25 6.62
C LEU A 99 3.21 -11.97 7.97
N ALA A 100 3.85 -11.38 8.99
CA ALA A 100 3.95 -11.96 10.33
C ALA A 100 2.61 -12.21 11.03
N ASP A 101 1.52 -11.59 10.56
CA ASP A 101 0.16 -11.82 11.06
C ASP A 101 -0.47 -13.13 10.57
N ASN A 102 0.19 -13.84 9.65
CA ASN A 102 -0.27 -15.08 9.01
C ASN A 102 -1.58 -14.96 8.21
N LEU A 103 -2.09 -13.75 8.01
CA LEU A 103 -3.38 -13.48 7.35
C LEU A 103 -3.24 -12.60 6.11
N THR A 104 -2.15 -11.83 6.04
CA THR A 104 -1.92 -10.87 4.97
C THR A 104 -0.87 -11.40 3.99
N TYR A 105 -1.23 -11.45 2.70
CA TYR A 105 -0.47 -12.07 1.64
C TYR A 105 0.12 -11.01 0.69
N ALA A 106 1.38 -11.15 0.31
CA ALA A 106 2.01 -10.24 -0.64
C ALA A 106 1.38 -10.38 -2.03
N THR A 107 1.11 -9.26 -2.71
CA THR A 107 0.62 -9.27 -4.11
C THR A 107 1.75 -9.39 -5.14
N GLY A 108 3.01 -9.30 -4.71
CA GLY A 108 4.18 -9.10 -5.57
C GLY A 108 4.42 -7.64 -5.96
N ILE A 109 3.47 -6.74 -5.66
CA ILE A 109 3.64 -5.29 -5.82
C ILE A 109 4.08 -4.68 -4.49
N PRO A 110 5.20 -3.93 -4.43
CA PRO A 110 5.62 -3.24 -3.22
C PRO A 110 4.51 -2.36 -2.64
N GLY A 111 4.29 -2.48 -1.33
CA GLY A 111 3.31 -1.71 -0.59
C GLY A 111 1.86 -2.17 -0.72
N ILE A 112 1.58 -3.22 -1.50
CA ILE A 112 0.23 -3.75 -1.68
C ILE A 112 0.20 -5.22 -1.26
N SER A 113 -0.64 -5.50 -0.28
CA SER A 113 -0.92 -6.86 0.16
C SER A 113 -2.42 -7.13 0.12
N TYR A 114 -2.83 -8.38 0.31
CA TYR A 114 -4.23 -8.76 0.32
C TYR A 114 -4.59 -9.70 1.46
N ARG A 115 -5.85 -9.73 1.85
CA ARG A 115 -6.45 -10.72 2.77
C ARG A 115 -7.66 -11.38 2.10
N ILE A 116 -7.94 -12.61 2.49
CA ILE A 116 -9.13 -13.34 2.00
C ILE A 116 -10.06 -13.58 3.19
N THR A 117 -11.31 -13.14 3.10
CA THR A 117 -12.37 -13.47 4.06
C THR A 117 -13.12 -14.70 3.61
N HIS A 118 -13.58 -15.55 4.54
CA HIS A 118 -14.31 -16.79 4.25
C HIS A 118 -15.26 -17.20 5.40
N PRO A 119 -16.54 -16.79 5.36
CA PRO A 119 -17.03 -15.60 4.67
C PRO A 119 -16.75 -14.32 5.49
N SER A 120 -16.62 -14.45 6.81
CA SER A 120 -16.43 -13.33 7.74
C SER A 120 -15.08 -13.34 8.45
N ALA A 121 -14.45 -14.50 8.60
CA ALA A 121 -13.11 -14.64 9.17
C ALA A 121 -12.05 -14.61 8.06
N TYR A 122 -10.84 -14.14 8.39
CA TYR A 122 -9.73 -14.19 7.44
C TYR A 122 -9.14 -15.60 7.37
N LEU A 123 -8.84 -16.07 6.16
CA LEU A 123 -8.10 -17.31 5.96
C LEU A 123 -6.63 -17.09 6.31
N THR A 124 -6.07 -18.01 7.10
CA THR A 124 -4.66 -18.05 7.50
C THR A 124 -3.80 -18.81 6.50
N ALA A 125 -2.51 -18.49 6.51
CA ALA A 125 -1.52 -19.11 5.65
C ALA A 125 -1.41 -20.62 5.94
N TYR A 126 -1.18 -21.41 4.90
CA TYR A 126 -0.78 -22.81 5.05
C TYR A 126 0.63 -22.89 5.65
N PRO A 127 0.96 -23.84 6.54
CA PRO A 127 0.17 -24.97 7.07
C PRO A 127 -0.38 -24.75 8.48
N LEU A 128 -1.00 -23.60 8.77
CA LEU A 128 -1.22 -23.19 10.17
C LEU A 128 -2.48 -23.77 10.83
N ASN A 129 -3.39 -24.38 10.08
CA ASN A 129 -4.63 -24.90 10.62
C ASN A 129 -4.69 -26.42 10.50
N ASN A 130 -5.41 -27.05 11.42
CA ASN A 130 -5.71 -28.46 11.37
C ASN A 130 -7.18 -28.68 11.74
N THR A 131 -7.85 -29.57 11.04
CA THR A 131 -9.23 -29.97 11.38
C THR A 131 -9.49 -31.39 10.94
N SER A 132 -10.45 -32.07 11.59
CA SER A 132 -10.87 -33.41 11.21
C SER A 132 -12.15 -33.34 10.39
N ILE A 133 -12.14 -33.92 9.19
CA ILE A 133 -13.34 -34.02 8.33
C ILE A 133 -13.55 -35.47 7.91
N ASP A 134 -14.80 -35.89 7.84
CA ASP A 134 -15.25 -37.14 7.21
C ASP A 134 -15.86 -36.86 5.84
N HIS A 135 -16.77 -35.89 5.75
CA HIS A 135 -17.46 -35.47 4.53
C HIS A 135 -17.79 -33.97 4.59
N THR A 136 -17.45 -33.19 3.56
CA THR A 136 -17.75 -31.76 3.53
C THR A 136 -17.88 -31.20 2.11
N THR A 137 -18.71 -30.16 1.96
CA THR A 137 -18.89 -29.40 0.72
C THR A 137 -18.36 -27.98 0.88
N PHE A 138 -17.48 -27.57 -0.04
CA PHE A 138 -16.82 -26.26 -0.04
C PHE A 138 -17.63 -25.24 -0.85
N SER A 139 -18.73 -24.76 -0.28
CA SER A 139 -19.69 -23.86 -0.95
C SER A 139 -19.83 -22.48 -0.31
N VAL A 140 -18.90 -22.12 0.58
CA VAL A 140 -18.96 -20.86 1.33
C VAL A 140 -18.32 -19.76 0.50
N THR A 141 -18.85 -18.53 0.60
CA THR A 141 -18.32 -17.40 -0.16
C THR A 141 -16.98 -16.94 0.41
N SER A 142 -16.12 -16.41 -0.47
CA SER A 142 -14.94 -15.65 -0.06
C SER A 142 -14.99 -14.19 -0.53
N GLY A 143 -14.28 -13.31 0.16
CA GLY A 143 -14.04 -11.93 -0.27
C GLY A 143 -12.55 -11.59 -0.29
N LEU A 144 -12.17 -10.55 -1.03
CA LEU A 144 -10.80 -10.06 -1.13
C LEU A 144 -10.71 -8.63 -0.59
N GLU A 145 -9.72 -8.37 0.24
CA GLU A 145 -9.34 -7.02 0.65
C GLU A 145 -7.93 -6.71 0.18
N LEU A 146 -7.73 -5.51 -0.37
CA LEU A 146 -6.40 -4.96 -0.65
C LEU A 146 -6.01 -4.01 0.47
N ILE A 147 -4.77 -4.09 0.95
CA ILE A 147 -4.26 -3.31 2.08
C ILE A 147 -2.94 -2.66 1.72
N LYS A 148 -2.80 -1.40 2.12
CA LYS A 148 -1.54 -0.68 2.04
C LYS A 148 -0.59 -1.19 3.13
N THR A 149 0.62 -1.55 2.74
CA THR A 149 1.65 -2.11 3.65
C THR A 149 2.97 -1.35 3.61
N SER A 150 3.19 -0.50 2.60
CA SER A 150 4.30 0.44 2.50
C SER A 150 3.99 1.51 1.46
N SER A 151 4.99 2.27 1.02
CA SER A 151 4.88 3.15 -0.15
C SER A 151 4.51 2.35 -1.41
N ILE A 152 3.64 2.95 -2.23
CA ILE A 152 3.15 2.37 -3.48
C ILE A 152 3.54 3.32 -4.61
N ALA A 153 4.20 2.81 -5.64
CA ALA A 153 4.54 3.62 -6.81
C ALA A 153 3.28 3.93 -7.64
N SER A 154 3.10 5.19 -8.01
CA SER A 154 2.02 5.58 -8.93
C SER A 154 2.12 4.83 -10.25
N GLY A 155 1.01 4.31 -10.75
CA GLY A 155 0.96 3.49 -11.96
C GLY A 155 1.28 2.02 -11.74
N SER A 156 1.49 1.57 -10.49
CA SER A 156 1.61 0.13 -10.20
C SER A 156 0.35 -0.61 -10.63
N VAL A 157 0.50 -1.81 -11.19
CA VAL A 157 -0.63 -2.62 -11.66
C VAL A 157 -0.60 -3.98 -10.98
N LEU A 158 -1.67 -4.30 -10.27
CA LEU A 158 -1.95 -5.68 -9.86
C LEU A 158 -2.66 -6.38 -11.01
N ALA A 159 -1.95 -7.29 -11.68
CA ALA A 159 -2.49 -8.02 -12.81
C ALA A 159 -3.58 -9.01 -12.40
N ALA A 160 -4.60 -9.15 -13.24
CA ALA A 160 -5.58 -10.23 -13.15
C ALA A 160 -4.91 -11.62 -13.12
N GLY A 161 -5.61 -12.59 -12.55
CA GLY A 161 -5.21 -13.99 -12.51
C GLY A 161 -5.15 -14.56 -11.11
N LYS A 162 -4.59 -15.76 -11.01
CA LYS A 162 -4.53 -16.55 -9.77
C LYS A 162 -3.74 -15.83 -8.67
N LEU A 163 -4.30 -15.77 -7.46
CA LEU A 163 -3.69 -15.18 -6.27
C LEU A 163 -3.08 -16.27 -5.37
N GLY A 164 -3.82 -17.35 -5.14
CA GLY A 164 -3.39 -18.44 -4.29
C GLY A 164 -4.36 -19.61 -4.30
N ASP A 165 -3.96 -20.68 -3.62
CA ASP A 165 -4.75 -21.91 -3.46
C ASP A 165 -5.15 -22.08 -2.00
N TRP A 166 -6.39 -22.49 -1.76
CA TRP A 166 -6.75 -23.02 -0.46
C TRP A 166 -6.34 -24.49 -0.42
N ARG A 167 -5.21 -24.78 0.19
CA ARG A 167 -4.59 -26.09 0.19
C ARG A 167 -4.99 -26.88 1.43
N TRP A 168 -5.29 -28.15 1.23
CA TRP A 168 -5.64 -29.13 2.26
C TRP A 168 -4.80 -30.39 2.04
N ASP A 169 -3.98 -30.75 3.01
CA ASP A 169 -3.15 -31.96 2.96
C ASP A 169 -3.59 -32.94 4.03
N ASP A 170 -3.72 -34.21 3.66
CA ASP A 170 -3.93 -35.29 4.61
C ASP A 170 -2.61 -35.86 5.16
N SER A 171 -2.72 -36.67 6.22
CA SER A 171 -1.57 -37.30 6.85
C SER A 171 -0.85 -38.34 5.96
N SER A 172 -1.48 -38.76 4.87
CA SER A 172 -0.93 -39.70 3.89
C SER A 172 -0.04 -39.00 2.85
N GLY A 173 -0.03 -37.65 2.83
CA GLY A 173 0.74 -36.82 1.92
C GLY A 173 -0.01 -36.47 0.63
N ASN A 174 -1.32 -36.68 0.59
CA ASN A 174 -2.17 -36.29 -0.52
C ASN A 174 -2.68 -34.85 -0.33
N THR A 175 -2.78 -34.12 -1.44
CA THR A 175 -3.10 -32.68 -1.47
C THR A 175 -4.36 -32.44 -2.28
N LEU A 176 -5.31 -31.74 -1.66
CA LEU A 176 -6.54 -31.26 -2.27
C LEU A 176 -6.51 -29.73 -2.30
N ILE A 177 -7.08 -29.16 -3.36
CA ILE A 177 -7.23 -27.70 -3.52
C ILE A 177 -8.71 -27.42 -3.76
N PRO A 178 -9.56 -27.35 -2.71
CA PRO A 178 -10.98 -27.13 -2.90
C PRO A 178 -11.25 -25.83 -3.66
N GLU A 179 -10.52 -24.77 -3.34
CA GLU A 179 -10.71 -23.45 -3.95
C GLU A 179 -9.38 -22.87 -4.45
N THR A 180 -9.44 -22.27 -5.64
CA THR A 180 -8.39 -21.41 -6.20
C THR A 180 -8.89 -19.97 -6.20
N PHE A 181 -8.16 -19.06 -5.56
CA PHE A 181 -8.50 -17.65 -5.49
C PHE A 181 -7.98 -16.90 -6.71
N VAL A 182 -8.85 -16.17 -7.41
CA VAL A 182 -8.52 -15.51 -8.68
C VAL A 182 -8.99 -14.05 -8.64
N LEU A 183 -8.13 -13.13 -9.06
CA LEU A 183 -8.51 -11.76 -9.37
C LEU A 183 -8.97 -11.70 -10.84
N GLY A 184 -10.24 -11.36 -11.07
CA GLY A 184 -10.86 -11.37 -12.40
C GLY A 184 -10.44 -10.23 -13.33
N ASN A 185 -9.99 -9.10 -12.77
CA ASN A 185 -9.57 -7.93 -13.54
C ASN A 185 -8.31 -7.28 -12.95
N SER A 186 -7.48 -6.67 -13.80
CA SER A 186 -6.32 -5.92 -13.34
C SER A 186 -6.76 -4.64 -12.62
N VAL A 187 -5.95 -4.20 -11.67
CA VAL A 187 -6.17 -3.00 -10.86
C VAL A 187 -4.94 -2.09 -10.94
N THR A 188 -5.13 -0.86 -11.39
CA THR A 188 -4.07 0.17 -11.44
C THR A 188 -4.17 1.08 -10.22
N PHE A 189 -3.05 1.32 -9.55
CA PHE A 189 -2.98 2.20 -8.39
C PHE A 189 -2.41 3.56 -8.80
N THR A 190 -3.11 4.63 -8.44
CA THR A 190 -2.65 5.99 -8.69
C THR A 190 -2.48 6.74 -7.38
N THR A 191 -1.35 7.42 -7.21
CA THR A 191 -1.15 8.36 -6.10
C THR A 191 -1.21 9.77 -6.69
N PRO A 192 -2.37 10.44 -6.67
CA PRO A 192 -2.49 11.76 -7.26
C PRO A 192 -1.57 12.76 -6.53
N SER A 193 -0.87 13.57 -7.30
CA SER A 193 0.06 14.59 -6.82
C SER A 193 -0.16 15.90 -7.55
N CYS A 194 -0.01 17.02 -6.85
CA CYS A 194 0.05 18.33 -7.50
C CYS A 194 1.42 18.54 -8.16
N THR A 195 1.44 19.16 -9.33
CA THR A 195 2.69 19.59 -9.99
C THR A 195 2.86 21.10 -9.86
N ILE A 196 4.11 21.57 -9.70
CA ILE A 196 4.43 22.99 -9.73
C ILE A 196 4.56 23.42 -11.20
N VAL A 197 3.75 24.38 -11.63
CA VAL A 197 3.67 24.80 -13.04
C VAL A 197 4.94 25.53 -13.49
N THR A 198 5.50 26.36 -12.62
CA THR A 198 6.66 27.21 -12.92
C THR A 198 7.74 26.98 -11.87
N ASN A 199 8.91 26.48 -12.28
CA ASN A 199 10.06 26.25 -11.42
C ASN A 199 11.36 26.46 -12.24
N PRO A 200 12.25 27.39 -11.86
CA PRO A 200 12.18 28.27 -10.68
C PRO A 200 11.11 29.36 -10.79
N ILE A 201 10.72 29.94 -9.65
CA ILE A 201 9.87 31.13 -9.57
C ILE A 201 10.77 32.35 -9.37
N ASP A 202 10.92 33.19 -10.39
CA ASP A 202 11.72 34.41 -10.33
C ASP A 202 10.85 35.62 -9.92
N VAL A 203 11.23 36.28 -8.82
CA VAL A 203 10.55 37.48 -8.31
C VAL A 203 11.48 38.68 -8.40
N THR A 204 11.17 39.64 -9.27
CA THR A 204 11.95 40.87 -9.41
C THR A 204 11.36 41.97 -8.53
N LEU A 205 12.04 42.29 -7.43
CA LEU A 205 11.69 43.44 -6.59
C LEU A 205 12.04 44.76 -7.31
N PRO A 206 11.25 45.83 -7.10
CA PRO A 206 11.56 47.14 -7.67
C PRO A 206 12.88 47.70 -7.10
N LYS A 207 13.49 48.63 -7.83
CA LYS A 207 14.60 49.41 -7.29
C LYS A 207 14.06 50.40 -6.25
N VAL A 208 14.72 50.47 -5.09
CA VAL A 208 14.35 51.38 -4.00
C VAL A 208 15.54 52.21 -3.57
N LEU A 209 15.29 53.43 -3.12
CA LEU A 209 16.32 54.29 -2.52
C LEU A 209 16.54 53.87 -1.07
N ASN A 210 17.78 54.04 -0.58
CA ASN A 210 18.10 53.78 0.83
C ASN A 210 17.29 54.66 1.80
N THR A 211 16.83 55.84 1.35
CA THR A 211 15.96 56.74 2.11
C THR A 211 14.56 56.17 2.40
N ALA A 212 14.17 55.07 1.75
CA ALA A 212 12.94 54.34 2.08
C ALA A 212 13.03 53.58 3.41
N PHE A 213 14.23 53.45 3.99
CA PHE A 213 14.51 52.70 5.19
C PHE A 213 14.80 53.65 6.36
N SER A 214 13.88 53.73 7.32
CA SER A 214 13.90 54.70 8.43
C SER A 214 14.34 54.09 9.78
N GLY A 215 14.61 52.80 9.83
CA GLY A 215 14.98 52.05 11.03
C GLY A 215 14.74 50.55 10.86
N VAL A 216 15.38 49.73 11.70
CA VAL A 216 15.20 48.26 11.69
C VAL A 216 13.70 47.92 11.71
N GLY A 217 13.27 47.06 10.79
CA GLY A 217 11.85 46.74 10.57
C GLY A 217 11.15 47.54 9.47
N ALA A 218 11.77 48.60 8.93
CA ALA A 218 11.25 49.30 7.76
C ALA A 218 11.27 48.39 6.52
N THR A 219 10.21 48.45 5.71
CA THR A 219 10.05 47.61 4.53
C THR A 219 9.78 48.44 3.28
N SER A 220 10.12 47.90 2.11
CA SER A 220 9.86 48.57 0.84
C SER A 220 9.74 47.57 -0.30
N GLY A 221 9.14 48.00 -1.42
CA GLY A 221 9.10 47.21 -2.65
C GLY A 221 8.29 45.92 -2.56
N LYS A 222 7.23 45.89 -1.74
CA LYS A 222 6.34 44.72 -1.62
C LYS A 222 5.79 44.30 -2.98
N THR A 223 6.17 43.09 -3.40
CA THR A 223 5.89 42.55 -4.73
C THR A 223 5.15 41.21 -4.57
N PRO A 224 3.94 41.07 -5.15
CA PRO A 224 3.22 39.81 -5.10
C PRO A 224 3.89 38.77 -6.01
N PHE A 225 3.86 37.52 -5.59
CA PHE A 225 4.16 36.37 -6.43
C PHE A 225 3.26 35.20 -6.01
N GLN A 226 3.26 34.13 -6.81
CA GLN A 226 2.41 32.99 -6.52
C GLN A 226 3.09 31.68 -6.91
N ILE A 227 2.82 30.64 -6.12
CA ILE A 227 3.15 29.26 -6.48
C ILE A 227 1.95 28.71 -7.26
N GLN A 228 2.15 28.45 -8.55
CA GLN A 228 1.12 27.88 -9.41
C GLN A 228 1.17 26.35 -9.40
N LEU A 229 0.02 25.74 -9.21
CA LEU A 229 -0.19 24.31 -9.03
C LEU A 229 -1.07 23.78 -10.15
N SER A 230 -0.81 22.54 -10.58
CA SER A 230 -1.74 21.73 -11.35
C SER A 230 -2.01 20.46 -10.56
N CYS A 231 -3.17 20.42 -9.89
CA CYS A 231 -3.63 19.29 -9.09
C CYS A 231 -4.74 18.53 -9.82
N PRO A 232 -4.73 17.18 -9.82
CA PRO A 232 -5.85 16.39 -10.28
C PRO A 232 -7.09 16.58 -9.38
N PRO A 233 -8.31 16.25 -9.86
CA PRO A 233 -9.51 16.30 -9.04
C PRO A 233 -9.37 15.48 -7.76
N GLY A 234 -9.76 16.07 -6.62
CA GLY A 234 -9.68 15.41 -5.32
C GLY A 234 -8.32 15.49 -4.64
N THR A 235 -7.38 16.30 -5.15
CA THR A 235 -6.09 16.56 -4.50
C THR A 235 -5.85 18.06 -4.37
N ALA A 236 -5.37 18.49 -3.19
CA ALA A 236 -5.02 19.88 -2.93
C ALA A 236 -3.76 19.97 -2.06
N VAL A 237 -2.98 21.02 -2.23
CA VAL A 237 -1.88 21.35 -1.32
C VAL A 237 -2.48 21.89 -0.02
N THR A 238 -2.20 21.18 1.08
CA THR A 238 -2.70 21.51 2.42
C THR A 238 -1.64 22.13 3.30
N LYS A 239 -0.35 21.91 3.00
CA LYS A 239 0.76 22.48 3.76
C LYS A 239 1.95 22.79 2.86
N ILE A 240 2.80 23.70 3.33
CA ILE A 240 4.03 24.10 2.67
C ILE A 240 5.12 24.37 3.70
N THR A 241 6.36 24.00 3.39
CA THR A 241 7.54 24.35 4.19
C THR A 241 8.47 25.17 3.31
N MET A 242 9.03 26.26 3.83
CA MET A 242 10.02 27.07 3.14
C MET A 242 11.37 26.95 3.83
N HIS A 243 12.43 26.89 3.04
CA HIS A 243 13.80 26.67 3.48
C HIS A 243 14.73 27.73 2.89
N THR A 244 15.76 28.10 3.64
CA THR A 244 16.82 28.99 3.15
C THR A 244 18.16 28.66 3.78
N ALA A 245 19.24 28.80 3.01
CA ALA A 245 20.60 28.62 3.51
C ALA A 245 21.14 29.83 4.29
N SER A 246 20.49 30.99 4.17
CA SER A 246 20.96 32.26 4.75
C SER A 246 19.83 32.98 5.51
N PRO A 247 19.24 32.37 6.56
CA PRO A 247 18.22 33.04 7.35
C PRO A 247 18.83 34.21 8.12
N ASP A 248 18.12 35.33 8.16
CA ASP A 248 18.39 36.42 9.11
C ASP A 248 17.64 36.15 10.43
N SER A 249 18.01 36.85 11.50
CA SER A 249 17.33 36.74 12.81
C SER A 249 15.88 37.24 12.80
N HIS A 250 15.51 38.07 11.83
CA HIS A 250 14.14 38.57 11.68
C HIS A 250 13.25 37.56 10.92
N ALA A 251 12.00 37.42 11.36
CA ALA A 251 11.07 36.43 10.82
C ALA A 251 10.88 36.57 9.29
N GLY A 252 11.05 35.46 8.59
CA GLY A 252 10.86 35.36 7.13
C GLY A 252 11.90 36.10 6.30
N VAL A 253 12.98 36.62 6.91
CA VAL A 253 14.00 37.41 6.21
C VAL A 253 15.17 36.51 5.79
N VAL A 254 15.54 36.62 4.51
CA VAL A 254 16.72 36.01 3.92
C VAL A 254 17.81 37.07 3.78
N ALA A 255 18.97 36.82 4.37
CA ALA A 255 20.13 37.68 4.25
C ALA A 255 20.79 37.51 2.87
N PRO A 256 21.16 38.62 2.19
CA PRO A 256 21.95 38.54 0.97
C PRO A 256 23.33 37.95 1.30
N ALA A 257 23.81 37.01 0.47
CA ALA A 257 25.10 36.34 0.70
C ALA A 257 26.12 36.68 -0.39
N GLY A 258 27.34 37.07 0.02
CA GLY A 258 28.49 37.31 -0.86
C GLY A 258 29.04 38.74 -0.79
N ALA A 259 30.21 38.95 -1.41
CA ALA A 259 30.83 40.27 -1.49
C ALA A 259 30.08 41.18 -2.47
N GLY A 260 29.94 42.46 -2.12
CA GLY A 260 29.33 43.48 -2.99
C GLY A 260 27.81 43.60 -2.90
N TYR A 261 27.13 42.84 -2.04
CA TYR A 261 25.71 43.03 -1.73
C TYR A 261 25.48 44.22 -0.79
N ALA A 262 24.26 44.76 -0.82
CA ALA A 262 23.82 45.77 0.15
C ALA A 262 23.86 45.20 1.57
N ALA A 263 24.31 46.01 2.53
CA ALA A 263 24.33 45.69 3.94
C ALA A 263 23.11 46.31 4.65
N GLY A 264 22.68 45.68 5.75
CA GLY A 264 21.57 46.16 6.58
C GLY A 264 20.18 46.00 5.96
N VAL A 265 20.06 45.23 4.87
CA VAL A 265 18.80 44.92 4.21
C VAL A 265 18.77 43.44 3.80
N GLY A 266 17.61 42.80 3.95
CA GLY A 266 17.33 41.46 3.45
C GLY A 266 16.03 41.41 2.66
N VAL A 267 15.69 40.22 2.15
CA VAL A 267 14.40 39.98 1.49
C VAL A 267 13.51 39.22 2.46
N GLN A 268 12.38 39.82 2.83
CA GLN A 268 11.36 39.17 3.63
C GLN A 268 10.32 38.51 2.73
N ILE A 269 10.02 37.24 3.01
CA ILE A 269 8.91 36.51 2.39
C ILE A 269 7.70 36.54 3.33
N LEU A 270 6.55 36.88 2.77
CA LEU A 270 5.26 36.91 3.46
C LEU A 270 4.28 35.97 2.78
N ASP A 271 3.42 35.33 3.56
CA ASP A 271 2.29 34.56 3.05
C ASP A 271 1.18 35.44 2.44
N GLY A 272 0.13 34.80 1.91
CA GLY A 272 -1.04 35.48 1.35
C GLY A 272 -1.76 36.43 2.32
N ASN A 273 -1.61 36.21 3.63
CA ASN A 273 -2.16 37.05 4.69
C ASN A 273 -1.18 38.16 5.11
N SER A 274 -0.09 38.36 4.37
CA SER A 274 0.98 39.31 4.69
C SER A 274 1.70 39.03 6.02
N SER A 275 1.66 37.79 6.52
CA SER A 275 2.42 37.36 7.69
C SER A 275 3.78 36.82 7.27
N ALA A 276 4.82 37.11 8.05
CA ALA A 276 6.16 36.63 7.77
C ALA A 276 6.22 35.10 7.83
N VAL A 277 6.85 34.49 6.83
CA VAL A 277 7.01 33.02 6.82
C VAL A 277 7.96 32.59 7.92
N THR A 278 7.72 31.41 8.48
CA THR A 278 8.66 30.76 9.40
C THR A 278 9.41 29.69 8.62
N PHE A 279 10.72 29.85 8.46
CA PHE A 279 11.54 28.85 7.77
C PHE A 279 11.61 27.54 8.57
N GLU A 280 11.85 26.44 7.86
CA GLU A 280 11.98 25.09 8.44
C GLU A 280 10.74 24.60 9.23
N THR A 281 9.60 25.27 9.05
CA THR A 281 8.35 24.96 9.75
C THR A 281 7.24 24.73 8.74
N GLN A 282 6.51 23.62 8.92
CA GLN A 282 5.39 23.28 8.06
C GLN A 282 4.18 24.19 8.37
N ALA A 283 3.82 25.04 7.41
CA ALA A 283 2.69 25.96 7.50
C ALA A 283 1.45 25.38 6.81
N VAL A 284 0.26 25.65 7.38
CA VAL A 284 -1.03 25.24 6.78
C VAL A 284 -1.42 26.20 5.67
N VAL A 285 -1.82 25.65 4.53
CA VAL A 285 -2.42 26.38 3.41
C VAL A 285 -3.93 26.35 3.59
N SER A 286 -4.53 27.50 3.91
CA SER A 286 -5.96 27.62 4.21
C SER A 286 -6.62 28.72 3.36
N PRO A 287 -7.60 28.40 2.51
CA PRO A 287 -8.08 27.04 2.21
C PRO A 287 -7.01 26.22 1.48
N ALA A 288 -7.13 24.89 1.50
CA ALA A 288 -6.26 24.02 0.71
C ALA A 288 -6.30 24.42 -0.77
N ALA A 289 -5.14 24.47 -1.42
CA ALA A 289 -4.98 25.07 -2.73
C ALA A 289 -4.86 24.01 -3.84
N THR A 290 -5.66 24.17 -4.90
CA THR A 290 -5.61 23.30 -6.09
C THR A 290 -4.92 23.96 -7.29
N ALA A 291 -4.77 25.28 -7.26
CA ALA A 291 -4.29 26.07 -8.40
C ALA A 291 -3.24 27.11 -8.05
N THR A 292 -3.40 27.85 -6.94
CA THR A 292 -2.53 28.99 -6.64
C THR A 292 -2.36 29.18 -5.13
N ILE A 293 -1.13 29.43 -4.68
CA ILE A 293 -0.82 29.87 -3.32
C ILE A 293 -0.14 31.25 -3.38
N PRO A 294 -0.79 32.32 -2.89
CA PRO A 294 -0.24 33.68 -2.96
C PRO A 294 0.82 33.94 -1.89
N TYR A 295 1.86 34.68 -2.27
CA TYR A 295 2.94 35.15 -1.41
C TYR A 295 3.36 36.58 -1.80
N TYR A 296 4.16 37.20 -0.95
CA TYR A 296 4.82 38.47 -1.24
C TYR A 296 6.30 38.41 -0.89
N ALA A 297 7.12 39.12 -1.64
CA ALA A 297 8.49 39.42 -1.28
C ALA A 297 8.65 40.93 -1.10
N GLN A 298 9.44 41.35 -0.13
CA GLN A 298 9.73 42.76 0.11
C GLN A 298 11.13 42.95 0.70
N TYR A 299 11.72 44.13 0.56
CA TYR A 299 12.92 44.46 1.32
C TYR A 299 12.57 44.67 2.78
N PHE A 300 13.49 44.30 3.67
CA PHE A 300 13.39 44.49 5.12
C PHE A 300 14.71 45.02 5.67
N GLN A 301 14.66 46.13 6.40
CA GLN A 301 15.84 46.70 7.04
C GLN A 301 16.23 45.87 8.27
N THR A 302 17.40 45.22 8.23
CA THR A 302 17.92 44.34 9.29
C THR A 302 18.91 45.04 10.22
N ALA A 303 19.47 46.19 9.82
CA ALA A 303 20.42 46.96 10.63
C ALA A 303 20.17 48.47 10.54
N PRO A 304 20.66 49.29 11.50
CA PRO A 304 20.44 50.74 11.51
C PRO A 304 20.93 51.47 10.25
N ALA A 305 22.00 50.99 9.62
CA ALA A 305 22.56 51.56 8.40
C ALA A 305 22.33 50.62 7.21
N VAL A 306 21.82 51.18 6.10
CA VAL A 306 21.63 50.47 4.82
C VAL A 306 22.60 51.02 3.78
N THR A 307 23.39 50.16 3.16
CA THR A 307 24.29 50.54 2.06
C THR A 307 23.65 50.26 0.70
N SER A 308 24.10 50.96 -0.34
CA SER A 308 23.69 50.64 -1.71
C SER A 308 24.36 49.37 -2.21
N GLY A 309 23.61 48.58 -2.99
CA GLY A 309 24.13 47.37 -3.61
C GLY A 309 23.01 46.48 -4.15
N PRO A 310 23.35 45.43 -4.91
CA PRO A 310 22.41 44.37 -5.25
C PRO A 310 21.89 43.68 -3.99
N VAL A 311 20.70 43.09 -4.11
CA VAL A 311 20.07 42.23 -3.11
C VAL A 311 19.54 41.01 -3.87
N LYS A 312 19.88 39.82 -3.39
CA LYS A 312 19.34 38.55 -3.91
C LYS A 312 19.06 37.63 -2.73
N ALA A 313 17.99 36.85 -2.87
CA ALA A 313 17.60 35.83 -1.92
C ALA A 313 17.16 34.58 -2.67
N THR A 314 17.40 33.42 -2.08
CA THR A 314 16.95 32.13 -2.60
C THR A 314 16.25 31.37 -1.48
N VAL A 315 15.08 30.84 -1.81
CA VAL A 315 14.25 30.02 -0.94
C VAL A 315 13.87 28.77 -1.72
N THR A 316 13.95 27.62 -1.08
CA THR A 316 13.38 26.36 -1.60
C THR A 316 12.13 26.03 -0.82
N PHE A 317 11.19 25.31 -1.39
CA PHE A 317 9.95 24.95 -0.71
C PHE A 317 9.52 23.53 -1.01
N ASP A 318 8.93 22.90 0.00
CA ASP A 318 8.29 21.58 -0.08
C ASP A 318 6.78 21.75 0.03
N VAL A 319 6.03 21.13 -0.89
CA VAL A 319 4.57 21.10 -0.87
C VAL A 319 4.04 19.76 -0.38
N PHE A 320 3.02 19.82 0.45
CA PHE A 320 2.34 18.64 0.98
C PHE A 320 0.88 18.69 0.54
N TYR A 321 0.44 17.62 -0.09
CA TYR A 321 -0.90 17.49 -0.63
C TYR A 321 -1.69 16.39 0.08
N GLN A 322 -3.00 16.49 -0.01
CA GLN A 322 -3.97 15.50 0.46
C GLN A 322 -5.05 15.32 -0.60
#